data_AF-A0A2V8F7Q3-F1
#
_entry.id   AF-A0A2V8F7Q3-F1
#
_cell.length_a   1.000
_cell.length_b   1.000
_cell.length_c   1.000
_cell.angle_alpha   90.00
_cell.angle_beta   90.00
_cell.angle_gamma   90.00
#
_symmetry.space_group_name_H-M   'P 1'
#
loop_
_entity.id
_entity.type
_entity.pdbx_description
1 polymer ?
#
loop_
_entity_poly.entity_id
_entity_poly.type
_entity_poly.pdbx_seq_one_letter_code
_entity_poly.pdbx_strand_id
1 'polypeptide(L)'
;MAGPIAPSITREATRFATVQQSKPVDSEWSRVRKLAPGTELIVIVKGSQPSNRYFVAGDESDLTVLNVGAPSLPTAARDVLRDLASTHPEYFLAAQKGGQFAVEKNVRMGPDGVFVADRNVADLAQIVEQYGRHDITEITTAKIESNPVGCALAGYYGGGIVGGIPGAVIGGAVGRDTGPALVGMMVGWSMGAVYVYRKCRHKPEKLIYSAP
;
A
#
# COMPACT_ATOMS: atom_id res chain seq x y z
N MET A 1 40.20 56.76 -16.24
CA MET A 1 40.59 55.37 -16.57
C MET A 1 40.01 54.46 -15.49
N ALA A 2 38.87 53.81 -15.76
CA ALA A 2 38.23 52.84 -14.87
C ALA A 2 37.57 51.77 -15.77
N GLY A 3 37.99 50.52 -15.62
CA GLY A 3 37.67 49.43 -16.56
C GLY A 3 36.34 48.71 -16.25
N PRO A 4 35.72 48.05 -17.24
CA PRO A 4 34.45 47.34 -17.09
C PRO A 4 34.66 45.82 -17.01
N ILE A 5 34.74 45.24 -15.80
CA ILE A 5 34.77 43.76 -15.61
C ILE A 5 33.82 43.32 -14.48
N ALA A 6 32.75 44.08 -14.23
CA ALA A 6 31.81 43.76 -13.14
C ALA A 6 30.61 42.85 -13.49
N PRO A 7 30.10 42.71 -14.74
CA PRO A 7 28.80 42.05 -14.93
C PRO A 7 28.83 40.53 -15.22
N SER A 8 29.98 39.87 -15.35
CA SER A 8 30.02 38.46 -15.79
C SER A 8 29.89 37.41 -14.68
N ILE A 9 30.18 37.74 -13.42
CA ILE A 9 30.24 36.75 -12.33
C ILE A 9 28.84 36.41 -11.78
N THR A 10 27.86 37.31 -11.92
CA THR A 10 26.51 37.11 -11.38
C THR A 10 25.67 36.12 -12.19
N ARG A 11 26.02 35.85 -13.47
CA ARG A 11 25.22 34.98 -14.35
C ARG A 11 25.53 33.49 -14.24
N GLU A 12 26.66 33.10 -13.62
CA GLU A 12 27.00 31.68 -13.41
C GLU A 12 26.50 31.13 -12.07
N ALA A 13 26.44 31.95 -11.01
CA ALA A 13 25.93 31.51 -9.70
C ALA A 13 24.47 31.04 -9.77
N THR A 14 23.65 31.66 -10.64
CA THR A 14 22.26 31.22 -10.85
C THR A 14 22.17 29.89 -11.60
N ARG A 15 23.15 29.55 -12.46
CA ARG A 15 23.13 28.31 -13.24
C ARG A 15 23.47 27.08 -12.36
N PHE A 16 24.31 27.25 -11.35
CA PHE A 16 24.59 26.20 -10.36
C PHE A 16 23.46 25.99 -9.35
N ALA A 17 22.69 27.04 -9.01
CA ALA A 17 21.54 26.90 -8.11
C ALA A 17 20.31 26.22 -8.77
N THR A 18 20.25 26.14 -10.10
CA THR A 18 19.04 25.68 -10.81
C THR A 18 19.16 24.29 -11.43
N VAL A 19 20.35 23.67 -11.45
CA VAL A 19 20.62 22.44 -12.24
C VAL A 19 20.96 21.21 -11.39
N GLN A 20 21.25 21.33 -10.09
CA GLN A 20 21.55 20.17 -9.24
C GLN A 20 20.33 19.70 -8.42
N GLN A 21 19.43 19.00 -9.12
CA GLN A 21 18.96 17.68 -8.67
C GLN A 21 18.02 17.58 -7.45
N SER A 22 16.92 18.33 -7.41
CA SER A 22 15.78 18.07 -6.49
C SER A 22 14.61 17.27 -7.11
N LYS A 23 14.63 17.01 -8.42
CA LYS A 23 13.45 16.47 -9.14
C LYS A 23 13.23 14.93 -9.15
N PRO A 24 14.22 14.03 -8.98
CA PRO A 24 13.94 12.59 -8.93
C PRO A 24 13.45 12.11 -7.56
N VAL A 25 14.16 12.46 -6.48
CA VAL A 25 13.94 11.93 -5.13
C VAL A 25 12.58 12.37 -4.57
N ASP A 26 12.16 13.61 -4.81
CA ASP A 26 10.82 14.09 -4.42
C ASP A 26 9.71 13.40 -5.21
N SER A 27 9.98 13.02 -6.46
CA SER A 27 9.00 12.30 -7.29
C SER A 27 8.75 10.88 -6.79
N GLU A 28 9.77 10.20 -6.25
CA GLU A 28 9.62 8.86 -5.68
C GLU A 28 8.92 8.90 -4.33
N TRP A 29 9.30 9.84 -3.46
CA TRP A 29 8.64 10.02 -2.17
C TRP A 29 7.15 10.38 -2.31
N SER A 30 6.77 11.10 -3.38
CA SER A 30 5.36 11.34 -3.71
C SER A 30 4.52 10.07 -3.87
N ARG A 31 5.15 8.91 -4.16
CA ARG A 31 4.46 7.61 -4.25
C ARG A 31 4.13 7.06 -2.87
N VAL A 32 4.99 7.29 -1.87
CA VAL A 32 4.76 6.91 -0.47
C VAL A 32 3.50 7.60 0.05
N ARG A 33 3.35 8.90 -0.21
CA ARG A 33 2.15 9.68 0.16
C ARG A 33 0.86 9.23 -0.53
N LYS A 34 0.96 8.50 -1.64
CA LYS A 34 -0.17 7.97 -2.40
C LYS A 34 -0.49 6.52 -2.01
N LEU A 35 0.23 5.93 -1.06
CA LEU A 35 -0.08 4.61 -0.56
C LEU A 35 -1.42 4.64 0.18
N ALA A 36 -2.19 3.57 0.01
CA ALA A 36 -3.42 3.40 0.79
C ALA A 36 -3.04 2.97 2.23
N PRO A 37 -3.67 3.54 3.26
CA PRO A 37 -3.58 3.03 4.63
C PRO A 37 -3.85 1.52 4.69
N GLY A 38 -3.12 0.81 5.55
CA GLY A 38 -3.16 -0.65 5.68
C GLY A 38 -2.36 -1.41 4.61
N THR A 39 -1.70 -0.73 3.67
CA THR A 39 -0.81 -1.40 2.69
C THR A 39 0.36 -2.05 3.41
N GLU A 40 0.58 -3.35 3.20
CA GLU A 40 1.77 -4.04 3.73
C GLU A 40 3.03 -3.64 2.96
N LEU A 41 4.05 -3.23 3.70
CA LEU A 41 5.33 -2.75 3.24
C LEU A 41 6.45 -3.61 3.81
N ILE A 42 7.51 -3.78 3.02
CA ILE A 42 8.81 -4.17 3.52
C ILE A 42 9.63 -2.88 3.58
N VAL A 43 10.02 -2.48 4.78
CA VAL A 43 10.77 -1.25 5.02
C VAL A 43 12.19 -1.63 5.42
N ILE A 44 13.17 -1.02 4.73
CA ILE A 44 14.58 -1.15 5.06
C ILE A 44 15.04 0.19 5.64
N VAL A 45 15.31 0.19 6.94
CA VAL A 45 15.87 1.35 7.67
C VAL A 45 17.38 1.21 7.73
N LYS A 46 18.11 2.33 7.64
CA LYS A 46 19.56 2.37 7.65
C LYS A 46 20.12 1.63 8.87
N GLY A 47 20.98 0.66 8.63
CA GLY A 47 21.60 -0.16 9.69
C GLY A 47 20.68 -1.20 10.33
N SER A 48 19.45 -1.38 9.84
CA SER A 48 18.50 -2.37 10.33
C SER A 48 18.23 -3.46 9.28
N GLN A 49 17.69 -4.60 9.74
CA GLN A 49 17.22 -5.64 8.82
C GLN A 49 15.89 -5.23 8.17
N PRO A 50 15.59 -5.71 6.95
CA PRO A 50 14.28 -5.53 6.33
C PRO A 50 13.17 -6.04 7.24
N SER A 51 12.07 -5.29 7.34
CA SER A 51 10.98 -5.63 8.25
C SER A 51 9.61 -5.37 7.63
N ASN A 52 8.66 -6.27 7.91
CA ASN A 52 7.28 -6.15 7.45
C ASN A 52 6.52 -5.16 8.34
N ARG A 53 5.82 -4.23 7.72
CA ARG A 53 5.13 -3.11 8.34
C ARG A 53 3.84 -2.80 7.59
N TYR A 54 2.88 -2.16 8.25
CA TYR A 54 1.66 -1.70 7.61
C TYR A 54 1.66 -0.18 7.52
N PHE A 55 1.44 0.36 6.33
CA PHE A 55 1.38 1.80 6.12
C PHE A 55 0.21 2.40 6.91
N VAL A 56 0.48 3.42 7.72
CA VAL A 56 -0.58 4.18 8.42
C VAL A 56 -0.72 5.56 7.78
N ALA A 57 0.39 6.29 7.67
CA ALA A 57 0.44 7.61 7.07
C ALA A 57 1.85 7.92 6.55
N GLY A 58 1.96 8.90 5.66
CA GLY A 58 3.25 9.43 5.23
C GLY A 58 3.09 10.85 4.71
N ASP A 59 4.03 11.71 5.05
CA ASP A 59 4.07 13.11 4.62
C ASP A 59 5.34 13.39 3.78
N GLU A 60 5.88 14.62 3.79
CA GLU A 60 7.08 14.97 3.02
C GLU A 60 8.40 14.58 3.73
N SER A 61 8.36 14.39 5.05
CA SER A 61 9.53 14.12 5.89
C SER A 61 9.49 12.75 6.54
N ASP A 62 8.31 12.20 6.80
CA ASP A 62 8.15 11.05 7.68
C ASP A 62 7.21 9.99 7.11
N LEU A 63 7.48 8.74 7.51
CA LEU A 63 6.66 7.58 7.27
C LEU A 63 6.20 7.02 8.63
N THR A 64 4.89 6.94 8.83
CA THR A 64 4.29 6.28 9.99
C THR A 64 3.81 4.89 9.59
N VAL A 65 4.31 3.87 10.29
CA VAL A 65 3.94 2.49 10.06
C VAL A 65 3.49 1.80 11.33
N LEU A 66 2.73 0.73 11.15
CA LEU A 66 2.31 -0.19 12.19
C LEU A 66 3.16 -1.47 12.14
N ASN A 67 3.78 -1.80 13.27
CA ASN A 67 4.49 -3.03 13.54
C ASN A 67 3.60 -4.00 14.33
N VAL A 68 3.00 -4.96 13.63
CA VAL A 68 2.23 -6.07 14.23
C VAL A 68 3.09 -7.31 14.50
N GLY A 69 4.39 -7.25 14.20
CA GLY A 69 5.34 -8.36 14.37
C GLY A 69 5.81 -8.55 15.82
N ALA A 70 5.42 -7.66 16.73
CA ALA A 70 5.80 -7.74 18.14
C ALA A 70 5.36 -9.09 18.75
N PRO A 71 6.28 -9.85 19.39
CA PRO A 71 5.97 -11.19 19.90
C PRO A 71 4.96 -11.16 21.05
N SER A 72 4.87 -10.06 21.78
CA SER A 72 3.90 -9.87 22.88
C SER A 72 2.46 -9.66 22.40
N LEU A 73 2.26 -9.35 21.11
CA LEU A 73 0.95 -8.99 20.57
C LEU A 73 0.16 -10.25 20.17
N PRO A 74 -1.00 -10.53 20.81
CA PRO A 74 -1.84 -11.68 20.46
C PRO A 74 -2.38 -11.59 19.02
N THR A 75 -2.59 -12.74 18.36
CA THR A 75 -3.09 -12.79 16.98
C THR A 75 -4.37 -11.99 16.77
N ALA A 76 -5.33 -12.09 17.70
CA ALA A 76 -6.59 -11.34 17.62
C ALA A 76 -6.37 -9.81 17.62
N ALA A 77 -5.39 -9.32 18.39
CA ALA A 77 -5.04 -7.91 18.41
C ALA A 77 -4.32 -7.49 17.11
N ARG A 78 -3.44 -8.35 16.57
CA ARG A 78 -2.78 -8.10 15.27
C ARG A 78 -3.79 -7.91 14.15
N ASP A 79 -4.84 -8.74 14.12
CA ASP A 79 -5.89 -8.64 13.09
C ASP A 79 -6.70 -7.36 13.23
N VAL A 80 -7.06 -6.99 14.47
CA VAL A 80 -7.79 -5.74 14.75
C VAL A 80 -6.96 -4.51 14.39
N LEU A 81 -5.67 -4.47 14.77
CA LEU A 81 -4.81 -3.33 14.44
C LEU A 81 -4.57 -3.20 12.94
N ARG A 82 -4.47 -4.32 12.22
CA ARG A 82 -4.35 -4.33 10.75
C ARG A 82 -5.60 -3.80 10.07
N ASP A 83 -6.77 -4.22 10.57
CA ASP A 83 -8.05 -3.72 10.09
C ASP A 83 -8.16 -2.21 10.33
N LEU A 84 -7.86 -1.76 11.56
CA LEU A 84 -7.83 -0.34 11.91
C LEU A 84 -6.84 0.46 11.05
N ALA A 85 -5.67 -0.06 10.73
CA ALA A 85 -4.73 0.65 9.85
C ALA A 85 -5.32 0.89 8.45
N SER A 86 -6.25 0.05 8.01
CA SER A 86 -6.93 0.16 6.72
C SER A 86 -8.20 1.02 6.80
N THR A 87 -8.97 0.92 7.90
CA THR A 87 -10.30 1.53 8.04
C THR A 87 -10.29 2.85 8.81
N HIS A 88 -9.45 2.97 9.84
CA HIS A 88 -9.36 4.11 10.76
C HIS A 88 -7.90 4.49 11.12
N PRO A 89 -7.03 4.78 10.13
CA PRO A 89 -5.63 5.12 10.38
C PRO A 89 -5.46 6.35 11.30
N GLU A 90 -6.44 7.25 11.32
CA GLU A 90 -6.46 8.43 12.18
C GLU A 90 -6.42 8.11 13.67
N TYR A 91 -6.87 6.92 14.10
CA TYR A 91 -6.85 6.52 15.51
C TYR A 91 -5.43 6.35 16.05
N PHE A 92 -4.47 5.92 15.22
CA PHE A 92 -3.08 5.76 15.66
C PHE A 92 -2.43 7.10 15.96
N LEU A 93 -2.63 8.10 15.09
CA LEU A 93 -2.11 9.45 15.29
C LEU A 93 -2.83 10.16 16.44
N ALA A 94 -4.12 9.93 16.61
CA ALA A 94 -4.87 10.48 17.74
C ALA A 94 -4.44 9.83 19.07
N ALA A 95 -4.14 8.52 19.08
CA ALA A 95 -3.64 7.83 20.26
C ALA A 95 -2.28 8.37 20.71
N GLN A 96 -1.38 8.68 19.77
CA GLN A 96 -0.11 9.35 20.07
C GLN A 96 -0.29 10.74 20.69
N LYS A 97 -1.43 11.39 20.44
CA LYS A 97 -1.80 12.70 21.00
C LYS A 97 -2.63 12.60 22.29
N GLY A 98 -2.71 11.41 22.90
CA GLY A 98 -3.45 11.19 24.14
C GLY A 98 -4.88 10.70 23.98
N GLY A 99 -5.34 10.44 22.74
CA GLY A 99 -6.65 9.86 22.48
C GLY A 99 -6.75 8.40 22.93
N GLN A 100 -7.95 7.97 23.32
CA GLN A 100 -8.22 6.59 23.70
C GLN A 100 -9.43 6.06 22.92
N PHE A 101 -9.27 4.86 22.35
CA PHE A 101 -10.24 4.25 21.44
C PHE A 101 -10.52 2.82 21.89
N ALA A 102 -11.77 2.54 22.21
CA ALA A 102 -12.25 1.17 22.35
C ALA A 102 -12.55 0.62 20.95
N VAL A 103 -12.03 -0.57 20.68
CA VAL A 103 -12.10 -1.26 19.40
C VAL A 103 -12.81 -2.61 19.62
N GLU A 104 -13.14 -3.30 18.54
CA GLU A 104 -13.73 -4.63 18.58
C GLU A 104 -12.85 -5.65 19.35
N LYS A 105 -13.48 -6.77 19.72
CA LYS A 105 -12.82 -7.93 20.35
C LYS A 105 -12.08 -7.62 21.67
N ASN A 106 -12.62 -6.68 22.46
CA ASN A 106 -12.03 -6.23 23.72
C ASN A 106 -10.62 -5.65 23.57
N VAL A 107 -10.30 -5.12 22.39
CA VAL A 107 -9.06 -4.42 22.12
C VAL A 107 -9.29 -2.93 22.37
N ARG A 108 -8.40 -2.28 23.11
CA ARG A 108 -8.40 -0.84 23.31
C ARG A 108 -7.03 -0.30 22.97
N MET A 109 -6.99 0.85 22.32
CA MET A 109 -5.76 1.56 21.99
C MET A 109 -5.76 2.92 22.67
N GLY A 110 -4.64 3.31 23.26
CA GLY A 110 -4.46 4.61 23.89
C GLY A 110 -2.98 5.03 23.88
N PRO A 111 -2.65 6.17 24.52
CA PRO A 111 -1.27 6.67 24.55
C PRO A 111 -0.29 5.70 25.20
N ASP A 112 -0.76 4.94 26.21
CA ASP A 112 0.06 3.97 26.94
C ASP A 112 0.25 2.65 26.18
N GLY A 113 -0.53 2.39 25.13
CA GLY A 113 -0.42 1.17 24.33
C GLY A 113 -1.73 0.52 23.94
N VAL A 114 -1.62 -0.75 23.59
CA VAL A 114 -2.74 -1.61 23.20
C VAL A 114 -3.05 -2.56 24.35
N PHE A 115 -4.33 -2.59 24.69
CA PHE A 115 -4.88 -3.38 25.77
C PHE A 115 -5.81 -4.44 25.19
N VAL A 116 -5.73 -5.66 25.71
CA VAL A 116 -6.67 -6.75 25.41
C VAL A 116 -7.24 -7.23 26.73
N ALA A 117 -8.57 -7.13 26.90
CA ALA A 117 -9.23 -7.44 28.17
C ALA A 117 -8.54 -6.76 29.37
N ASP A 118 -8.35 -5.44 29.27
CA ASP A 118 -7.72 -4.55 30.26
C ASP A 118 -6.24 -4.81 30.60
N ARG A 119 -5.60 -5.75 29.91
CA ARG A 119 -4.16 -6.00 30.04
C ARG A 119 -3.38 -5.31 28.93
N ASN A 120 -2.39 -4.49 29.26
CA ASN A 120 -1.44 -3.95 28.28
C ASN A 120 -0.64 -5.11 27.66
N VAL A 121 -0.71 -5.25 26.34
CA VAL A 121 -0.01 -6.28 25.57
C VAL A 121 1.16 -5.72 24.74
N ALA A 122 1.15 -4.41 24.46
CA ALA A 122 2.22 -3.73 23.73
C ALA A 122 2.12 -2.22 23.92
N ASP A 123 3.26 -1.56 24.11
CA ASP A 123 3.33 -0.10 24.20
C ASP A 123 3.07 0.54 22.83
N LEU A 124 2.44 1.72 22.82
CA LEU A 124 2.07 2.39 21.57
C LEU A 124 3.30 2.69 20.70
N ALA A 125 4.41 3.08 21.33
CA ALA A 125 5.68 3.37 20.66
C ALA A 125 6.35 2.12 20.05
N GLN A 126 6.02 0.92 20.52
CA GLN A 126 6.53 -0.33 19.94
C GLN A 126 5.73 -0.77 18.72
N ILE A 127 4.45 -0.39 18.65
CA ILE A 127 3.56 -0.78 17.56
C ILE A 127 3.45 0.31 16.48
N VAL A 128 3.46 1.60 16.83
CA VAL A 128 3.43 2.70 15.86
C VAL A 128 4.84 3.27 15.78
N GLU A 129 5.50 2.96 14.68
CA GLU A 129 6.86 3.39 14.40
C GLU A 129 6.81 4.57 13.41
N GLN A 130 7.61 5.59 13.68
CA GLN A 130 7.78 6.72 12.78
C GLN A 130 9.23 6.75 12.32
N TYR A 131 9.42 6.86 11.01
CA TYR A 131 10.73 6.88 10.38
C TYR A 131 10.88 8.14 9.55
N GLY A 132 12.00 8.85 9.76
CA GLY A 132 12.38 9.94 8.89
C GLY A 132 12.73 9.41 7.50
N ARG A 133 12.37 10.16 6.45
CA ARG A 133 12.69 9.88 5.05
C ARG A 133 14.18 9.60 4.84
N HIS A 134 15.05 10.27 5.59
CA HIS A 134 16.50 10.12 5.52
C HIS A 134 17.03 8.85 6.20
N ASP A 135 16.22 8.23 7.06
CA ASP A 135 16.58 6.97 7.74
C ASP A 135 16.16 5.76 6.91
N ILE A 136 15.26 5.94 5.93
CA ILE A 136 14.74 4.88 5.08
C ILE A 136 15.65 4.71 3.86
N THR A 137 16.13 3.50 3.67
CA THR A 137 16.93 3.10 2.50
C THR A 137 16.04 2.60 1.37
N GLU A 138 15.00 1.83 1.69
CA GLU A 138 14.11 1.25 0.68
C GLU A 138 12.70 1.01 1.23
N ILE A 139 11.70 1.19 0.37
CA ILE A 139 10.32 0.80 0.61
C ILE A 139 9.83 -0.02 -0.58
N THR A 140 9.45 -1.27 -0.32
CA THR A 140 8.76 -2.11 -1.29
C THR A 140 7.39 -2.52 -0.75
N THR A 141 6.40 -2.67 -1.62
CA THR A 141 5.14 -3.28 -1.20
C THR A 141 5.34 -4.78 -1.06
N ALA A 142 4.92 -5.35 0.07
CA ALA A 142 5.00 -6.78 0.27
C ALA A 142 4.23 -7.52 -0.84
N LYS A 143 4.78 -8.65 -1.27
CA LYS A 143 4.14 -9.50 -2.26
C LYS A 143 2.87 -10.08 -1.62
N ILE A 144 1.71 -9.54 -2.00
CA ILE A 144 0.45 -10.18 -1.66
C ILE A 144 0.47 -11.52 -2.38
N GLU A 145 0.77 -12.60 -1.66
CA GLU A 145 0.49 -13.95 -2.15
C GLU A 145 -1.01 -14.02 -2.36
N SER A 146 -1.39 -13.80 -3.61
CA SER A 146 -2.77 -13.83 -4.02
C SER A 146 -3.26 -15.25 -3.74
N ASN A 147 -4.11 -15.43 -2.73
CA ASN A 147 -4.63 -16.75 -2.39
C ASN A 147 -5.29 -17.33 -3.66
N PRO A 148 -4.84 -18.49 -4.17
CA PRO A 148 -5.32 -19.04 -5.43
C PRO A 148 -6.84 -19.23 -5.43
N VAL A 149 -7.44 -19.48 -4.26
CA VAL A 149 -8.90 -19.62 -4.10
C VAL A 149 -9.62 -18.29 -4.31
N GLY A 150 -9.12 -17.19 -3.73
CA GLY A 150 -9.68 -15.85 -3.91
C GLY A 150 -9.55 -15.35 -5.35
N CYS A 151 -8.44 -15.70 -6.02
CA CYS A 151 -8.23 -15.38 -7.43
C CYS A 151 -9.15 -16.19 -8.35
N ALA A 152 -9.40 -17.46 -8.02
CA ALA A 152 -10.31 -18.32 -8.77
C ALA A 152 -11.75 -17.81 -8.68
N LEU A 153 -12.20 -17.38 -7.48
CA LEU A 153 -13.53 -16.79 -7.29
C LEU A 153 -13.67 -15.45 -8.02
N ALA A 154 -12.68 -14.56 -7.91
CA ALA A 154 -12.67 -13.31 -8.66
C ALA A 154 -12.66 -13.55 -10.18
N GLY A 155 -11.94 -14.57 -10.65
CA GLY A 155 -11.94 -14.98 -12.05
C GLY A 155 -13.28 -15.54 -12.52
N TYR A 156 -13.93 -16.36 -11.70
CA TYR A 156 -15.24 -16.94 -11.98
C TYR A 156 -16.33 -15.85 -12.10
N TYR A 157 -16.44 -14.97 -11.11
CA TYR A 157 -17.45 -13.91 -11.14
C TYR A 157 -17.08 -12.76 -12.11
N GLY A 158 -15.81 -12.36 -12.16
CA GLY A 158 -15.33 -11.31 -13.05
C GLY A 158 -15.33 -11.71 -14.54
N GLY A 159 -14.99 -12.96 -14.84
CA GLY A 159 -15.08 -13.51 -16.19
C GLY A 159 -16.52 -13.58 -16.71
N GLY A 160 -17.51 -13.71 -15.81
CA GLY A 160 -18.94 -13.74 -16.15
C GLY A 160 -19.45 -12.44 -16.74
N ILE A 161 -18.97 -11.33 -16.21
CA ILE A 161 -19.41 -9.99 -16.62
C ILE A 161 -18.72 -9.58 -17.92
N VAL A 162 -17.41 -9.86 -18.06
CA VAL A 162 -16.64 -9.44 -19.25
C VAL A 162 -16.85 -10.37 -20.46
N GLY A 163 -17.05 -11.67 -20.24
CA GLY A 163 -17.20 -12.66 -21.32
C GLY A 163 -18.64 -13.15 -21.57
N GLY A 164 -19.50 -13.15 -20.55
CA GLY A 164 -20.85 -13.71 -20.66
C GLY A 164 -21.85 -12.80 -21.40
N ILE A 165 -21.73 -11.48 -21.21
CA ILE A 165 -22.68 -10.51 -21.79
C ILE A 165 -22.52 -10.41 -23.32
N PRO A 166 -21.31 -10.27 -23.91
CA PRO A 166 -21.16 -10.25 -25.37
C PRO A 166 -21.56 -11.58 -26.04
N GLY A 167 -21.26 -12.72 -25.41
CA GLY A 167 -21.58 -14.05 -25.93
C GLY A 167 -23.09 -14.30 -26.05
N ALA A 168 -23.88 -13.80 -25.09
CA ALA A 168 -25.34 -13.88 -25.14
C ALA A 168 -25.95 -13.02 -26.25
N VAL A 169 -25.36 -11.85 -26.55
CA VAL A 169 -25.82 -10.95 -27.61
C VAL A 169 -25.55 -11.53 -29.01
N ILE A 170 -24.39 -12.15 -29.21
CA ILE A 170 -24.04 -12.78 -30.50
C ILE A 170 -24.83 -14.08 -30.69
N GLY A 171 -25.00 -14.89 -29.63
CA GLY A 171 -25.79 -16.13 -29.69
C GLY A 171 -27.29 -15.90 -29.93
N GLY A 172 -27.84 -14.82 -29.39
CA GLY A 172 -29.24 -14.44 -29.61
C GLY A 172 -29.58 -14.02 -31.06
N ALA A 173 -28.58 -13.63 -31.85
CA ALA A 173 -28.77 -13.17 -33.23
C ALA A 173 -28.85 -14.30 -34.28
N VAL A 174 -28.48 -15.55 -33.93
CA VAL A 174 -28.28 -16.64 -34.91
C VAL A 174 -29.41 -17.69 -34.91
N GLY A 175 -30.43 -17.54 -34.06
CA GLY A 175 -31.64 -18.36 -34.12
C GLY A 175 -32.03 -18.99 -32.79
N ARG A 176 -33.26 -19.50 -32.72
CA ARG A 176 -34.00 -19.93 -31.51
C ARG A 176 -33.48 -21.23 -30.86
N ASP A 177 -32.30 -21.68 -31.24
CA ASP A 177 -31.64 -22.86 -30.65
C ASP A 177 -30.70 -22.39 -29.55
N THR A 178 -30.91 -22.88 -28.32
CA THR A 178 -30.15 -22.48 -27.12
C THR A 178 -28.70 -22.98 -27.11
N GLY A 179 -28.35 -23.91 -28.00
CA GLY A 179 -27.05 -24.58 -28.05
C GLY A 179 -25.87 -23.62 -28.30
N PRO A 180 -25.86 -22.82 -29.38
CA PRO A 180 -24.75 -21.91 -29.69
C PRO A 180 -24.53 -20.83 -28.64
N ALA A 181 -25.59 -20.31 -28.02
CA ALA A 181 -25.50 -19.33 -26.94
C ALA A 181 -24.83 -19.91 -25.68
N LEU A 182 -25.16 -21.16 -25.31
CA LEU A 182 -24.52 -21.85 -24.20
C LEU A 182 -23.03 -22.11 -24.44
N VAL A 183 -22.66 -22.51 -25.66
CA VAL A 183 -21.25 -22.74 -26.02
C VAL A 183 -20.46 -21.43 -25.97
N GLY A 184 -20.99 -20.34 -26.52
CA GLY A 184 -20.36 -19.02 -26.47
C GLY A 184 -20.16 -18.52 -25.03
N MET A 185 -21.13 -18.78 -24.16
CA MET A 185 -21.06 -18.42 -22.74
C MET A 185 -19.97 -19.22 -22.01
N MET A 186 -19.87 -20.54 -22.23
CA MET A 186 -18.83 -21.36 -21.59
C MET A 186 -17.41 -20.97 -22.02
N VAL A 187 -17.19 -20.72 -23.31
CA VAL A 187 -15.87 -20.34 -23.83
C VAL A 187 -15.47 -18.94 -23.36
N GLY A 188 -16.39 -17.97 -23.43
CA GLY A 188 -16.17 -16.61 -22.94
C GLY A 188 -15.87 -16.56 -21.44
N TRP A 189 -16.53 -17.40 -20.65
CA TRP A 189 -16.30 -17.48 -19.22
C TRP A 189 -14.92 -18.03 -18.87
N SER A 190 -14.50 -19.07 -19.58
CA SER A 190 -13.20 -19.72 -19.39
C SER A 190 -12.05 -18.76 -19.70
N MET A 191 -12.13 -18.04 -20.83
CA MET A 191 -11.11 -17.06 -21.22
C MET A 191 -11.07 -15.85 -20.28
N GLY A 192 -12.24 -15.32 -19.89
CA GLY A 192 -12.34 -14.23 -18.92
C GLY A 192 -11.78 -14.62 -17.54
N ALA A 193 -12.10 -15.82 -17.07
CA ALA A 193 -11.58 -16.35 -15.80
C ALA A 193 -10.06 -16.53 -15.83
N VAL A 194 -9.49 -17.07 -16.91
CA VAL A 194 -8.03 -17.21 -17.06
C VAL A 194 -7.34 -15.84 -17.09
N TYR A 195 -7.90 -14.85 -17.78
CA TYR A 195 -7.33 -13.49 -17.84
C TYR A 195 -7.29 -12.83 -16.45
N VAL A 196 -8.41 -12.84 -15.72
CA VAL A 196 -8.50 -12.27 -14.38
C VAL A 196 -7.60 -13.04 -13.40
N TYR A 197 -7.61 -14.37 -13.45
CA TYR A 197 -6.76 -15.22 -12.61
C TYR A 197 -5.27 -14.93 -12.83
N ARG A 198 -4.82 -14.78 -14.09
CA ARG A 198 -3.43 -14.47 -14.42
C ARG A 198 -3.00 -13.10 -13.91
N LYS A 199 -3.89 -12.10 -13.96
CA LYS A 199 -3.62 -10.74 -13.45
C LYS A 199 -3.59 -10.67 -11.93
N CYS A 200 -4.38 -11.50 -11.24
CA CYS A 200 -4.33 -11.62 -9.79
C CYS A 200 -3.07 -12.34 -9.29
N ARG A 201 -2.62 -13.39 -10.01
CA ARG A 201 -1.48 -14.24 -9.58
C ARG A 201 -0.13 -13.53 -9.58
N HIS A 202 0.02 -12.43 -10.33
CA HIS A 202 1.30 -11.74 -10.50
C HIS A 202 1.15 -10.25 -10.24
N LYS A 203 1.03 -9.87 -8.97
CA LYS A 203 1.43 -8.52 -8.56
C LYS A 203 2.92 -8.58 -8.20
N PRO A 204 3.82 -8.16 -9.10
CA PRO A 204 5.24 -8.10 -8.76
C PRO A 204 5.42 -7.14 -7.58
N GLU A 205 6.40 -7.42 -6.75
CA GLU A 205 6.90 -6.46 -5.76
C GLU A 205 7.16 -5.14 -6.49
N LYS A 206 6.54 -4.07 -5.99
CA LYS A 206 6.69 -2.75 -6.57
C LYS A 206 7.60 -1.95 -5.66
N LEU A 207 8.79 -1.62 -6.16
CA LEU A 207 9.66 -0.64 -5.54
C LEU A 207 8.92 0.70 -5.49
N ILE A 208 8.66 1.19 -4.28
CA ILE A 208 7.97 2.46 -4.05
C ILE A 208 9.00 3.58 -3.94
N TYR A 209 10.07 3.33 -3.21
CA TYR A 209 11.11 4.32 -2.92
C TYR A 209 12.46 3.63 -2.68
N SER A 210 13.52 4.23 -3.19
CA SER A 210 14.91 3.86 -2.85
C SER A 210 15.71 5.14 -2.61
N ALA A 211 16.45 5.19 -1.51
CA ALA A 211 17.33 6.32 -1.23
C ALA A 211 18.50 6.35 -2.25
N PRO A 212 18.92 7.54 -2.70
CA PRO A 212 20.04 7.71 -3.62
C PRO A 212 21.40 7.33 -3.01
#